data_AF-A0A946EZW4-F1
#
_entry.id   AF-A0A946EZW4-F1
#
_cell.length_a   1.000
_cell.length_b   1.000
_cell.length_c   1.000
_cell.angle_alpha   90.00
_cell.angle_beta   90.00
_cell.angle_gamma   90.00
#
_symmetry.space_group_name_H-M   'P 1'
#
loop_
_entity.id
_entity.type
_entity.pdbx_description
1 polymer ?
#
loop_
_entity_poly.entity_id
_entity_poly.type
_entity_poly.pdbx_seq_one_letter_code
_entity_poly.pdbx_strand_id
1 'polypeptide(L)'
;MKNTREISLGLLTLFISISLISFSQFQFQENKGQLPNSVFSKVKVPGGSIFIEKGKFLYSFYNSKQVQERHDLIRKENWIDAHSFSATFLNSLGSSEIKLS
;
A
#
# COMPACT_ATOMS: atom_id res chain seq x y z
N MET A 1 0.16 45.95 -11.91
CA MET A 1 -0.27 44.66 -12.48
C MET A 1 0.86 43.65 -12.31
N LYS A 2 0.64 42.52 -11.62
CA LYS A 2 1.68 41.48 -11.49
C LYS A 2 1.97 40.88 -12.87
N ASN A 3 3.25 40.74 -13.22
CA ASN A 3 3.69 40.17 -14.48
C ASN A 3 3.31 38.68 -14.55
N THR A 4 2.50 38.29 -15.54
CA THR A 4 2.03 36.91 -15.74
C THR A 4 3.19 35.91 -15.82
N ARG A 5 4.35 36.33 -16.36
CA ARG A 5 5.55 35.49 -16.44
C ARG A 5 6.12 35.15 -15.06
N GLU A 6 6.19 36.12 -14.15
CA GLU A 6 6.69 35.90 -12.79
C GLU A 6 5.75 35.01 -11.97
N ILE A 7 4.43 35.17 -12.14
CA ILE A 7 3.44 34.28 -11.52
C ILE A 7 3.64 32.84 -12.04
N SER A 8 3.78 32.66 -13.35
CA SER A 8 3.98 31.33 -13.95
C SER A 8 5.27 30.65 -13.48
N LEU A 9 6.37 31.41 -13.37
CA LEU A 9 7.65 30.90 -12.90
C LEU A 9 7.61 30.53 -11.41
N GLY A 10 6.93 31.35 -10.60
CA GLY A 10 6.69 31.05 -9.19
C GLY A 10 5.86 29.78 -9.00
N LEU A 11 4.80 29.60 -9.79
CA LEU A 11 3.98 28.38 -9.77
C LEU A 11 4.78 27.15 -10.18
N LEU A 12 5.56 27.23 -11.27
CA LEU A 12 6.41 26.13 -11.72
C LEU A 12 7.41 25.71 -10.63
N THR A 13 8.06 26.69 -10.00
CA THR A 13 9.02 26.46 -8.92
C THR A 13 8.34 25.82 -7.71
N LEU A 14 7.13 26.25 -7.36
CA LEU A 14 6.33 25.66 -6.29
C LEU A 14 5.98 24.19 -6.58
N PHE A 15 5.53 23.88 -7.79
CA PHE A 15 5.18 22.50 -8.18
C PHE A 15 6.38 21.56 -8.16
N ILE A 16 7.55 22.00 -8.64
CA ILE A 16 8.78 21.21 -8.57
C ILE A 16 9.17 20.96 -7.12
N SER A 17 9.09 21.98 -6.27
CA SER A 17 9.45 21.88 -4.84
C SER A 17 8.59 20.87 -4.08
N ILE A 18 7.29 20.79 -4.37
CA ILE A 18 6.36 19.83 -3.75
C ILE A 18 6.72 18.39 -4.12
N SER A 19 7.17 18.14 -5.35
CA SER A 19 7.54 16.79 -5.79
C SER A 19 8.79 16.25 -5.09
N LEU A 20 9.74 17.13 -4.70
CA LEU A 20 10.99 16.75 -4.04
C LEU A 20 10.82 16.36 -2.56
N ILE A 21 9.73 16.77 -1.93
CA ILE A 21 9.41 16.46 -0.53
C ILE A 21 8.34 15.37 -0.38
N SER A 22 7.79 14.88 -1.50
CA SER A 22 6.72 13.88 -1.50
C SER A 22 7.30 12.47 -1.38
N PHE A 23 7.63 12.06 -0.15
CA PHE A 23 8.02 10.68 0.16
C PHE A 23 6.83 9.91 0.73
N SER A 24 6.47 8.78 0.11
CA SER A 24 5.52 7.85 0.75
C SER A 24 6.21 7.17 1.93
N GLN A 25 5.55 7.14 3.09
CA GLN A 25 6.01 6.38 4.25
C GLN A 25 6.02 4.86 3.98
N PHE A 26 5.19 4.42 3.03
CA PHE A 26 4.99 3.02 2.69
C PHE A 26 5.02 2.83 1.18
N GLN A 27 6.13 2.29 0.68
CA GLN A 27 6.31 2.00 -0.74
C GLN A 27 5.93 0.55 -1.03
N PHE A 28 5.01 0.36 -1.98
CA PHE A 28 4.68 -0.97 -2.47
C PHE A 28 5.85 -1.56 -3.24
N GLN A 29 6.23 -2.77 -2.87
CA GLN A 29 7.22 -3.57 -3.55
C GLN A 29 6.50 -4.53 -4.50
N GLU A 30 6.89 -4.46 -5.78
CA GLU A 30 6.40 -5.37 -6.81
C GLU A 30 6.76 -6.83 -6.49
N ASN A 31 5.82 -7.73 -6.75
CA ASN A 31 6.07 -9.16 -6.70
C ASN A 31 6.83 -9.61 -7.95
N LYS A 32 8.11 -9.96 -7.78
CA LYS A 32 8.99 -10.52 -8.84
C LYS A 32 9.05 -12.05 -8.79
N GLY A 33 8.04 -12.69 -8.20
CA GLY A 33 7.96 -14.14 -8.00
C GLY A 33 8.23 -14.61 -6.57
N GLN A 34 8.34 -13.69 -5.58
CA GLN A 34 8.50 -14.04 -4.17
C GLN A 34 7.18 -14.42 -3.49
N LEU A 35 6.04 -14.00 -4.05
CA LEU A 35 4.69 -14.24 -3.56
C LEU A 35 3.86 -14.96 -4.64
N PRO A 36 2.71 -15.57 -4.29
CA PRO A 36 1.81 -16.17 -5.28
C PRO A 36 1.49 -15.21 -6.43
N ASN A 37 1.33 -15.76 -7.64
CA ASN A 37 1.11 -14.97 -8.86
C ASN A 37 -0.13 -14.07 -8.83
N SER A 38 -1.07 -14.30 -7.90
CA SER A 38 -2.23 -13.43 -7.67
C SER A 38 -1.87 -12.08 -7.06
N VAL A 39 -0.74 -11.99 -6.36
CA VAL A 39 -0.26 -10.78 -5.68
C VAL A 39 0.62 -9.99 -6.63
N PHE A 40 0.24 -8.75 -6.91
CA PHE A 40 1.01 -7.84 -7.76
C PHE A 40 2.03 -7.04 -6.97
N SER A 41 1.65 -6.60 -5.78
CA SER A 41 2.56 -5.88 -4.90
C SER A 41 2.19 -6.05 -3.44
N LYS A 42 3.18 -5.83 -2.58
CA LYS A 42 3.05 -5.88 -1.13
C LYS A 42 3.73 -4.66 -0.53
N VAL A 43 3.15 -4.12 0.54
CA VAL A 43 3.84 -3.17 1.40
C VAL A 43 3.83 -3.67 2.84
N LYS A 44 4.97 -3.50 3.52
CA LYS A 44 5.09 -3.78 4.94
C LYS A 44 4.68 -2.54 5.73
N VAL A 45 3.79 -2.72 6.69
CA VAL A 45 3.35 -1.67 7.61
C VAL A 45 3.61 -2.13 9.05
N PRO A 46 3.68 -1.21 10.04
CA PRO A 46 3.73 -1.59 11.44
C PRO A 46 2.58 -2.55 11.77
N GLY A 47 2.91 -3.71 12.33
CA GLY A 47 1.93 -4.73 12.68
C GLY A 47 1.29 -5.46 11.51
N GLY A 48 1.92 -5.50 10.34
CA GLY A 48 1.47 -6.43 9.30
C GLY A 48 1.90 -6.09 7.89
N SER A 49 1.02 -6.37 6.95
CA SER A 49 1.27 -6.13 5.52
C SER A 49 -0.04 -5.90 4.77
N ILE A 50 0.07 -5.11 3.73
CA ILE A 50 -1.00 -4.84 2.77
C ILE A 50 -0.58 -5.40 1.42
N PHE A 51 -1.53 -5.98 0.71
CA PHE A 51 -1.32 -6.67 -0.56
C PHE A 51 -2.31 -6.13 -1.59
N ILE A 52 -1.82 -5.96 -2.81
CA ILE A 52 -2.63 -5.64 -3.98
C ILE A 52 -2.66 -6.89 -4.87
N GLU A 53 -3.86 -7.37 -5.13
CA GLU A 53 -4.13 -8.45 -6.07
C GLU A 53 -5.01 -7.93 -7.22
N LYS A 54 -5.23 -8.74 -8.26
CA LYS A 54 -6.11 -8.38 -9.37
C LYS A 54 -7.53 -8.11 -8.88
N GLY A 55 -7.92 -6.83 -8.84
CA GLY A 55 -9.25 -6.41 -8.42
C GLY A 55 -9.54 -6.56 -6.92
N LYS A 56 -8.52 -6.75 -6.09
CA LYS A 56 -8.68 -6.93 -4.64
C LYS A 56 -7.57 -6.25 -3.85
N PHE A 57 -7.97 -5.66 -2.73
CA PHE A 57 -7.10 -5.14 -1.68
C PHE A 57 -7.20 -6.05 -0.46
N LEU A 58 -6.07 -6.54 0.04
CA LEU A 58 -6.01 -7.40 1.22
C LEU A 58 -5.10 -6.77 2.27
N TYR A 59 -5.53 -6.75 3.52
CA TYR A 59 -4.64 -6.47 4.64
C TYR A 59 -4.59 -7.66 5.61
N SER A 60 -3.44 -7.84 6.24
CA SER A 60 -3.21 -8.83 7.28
C SER A 60 -2.39 -8.18 8.38
N PHE A 61 -3.01 -7.99 9.54
CA PHE A 61 -2.43 -7.35 10.70
C PHE A 61 -2.31 -8.31 11.87
N TYR A 62 -1.35 -8.05 12.73
CA TYR A 62 -1.09 -8.76 13.97
C TYR A 62 -0.76 -7.78 15.09
N ASN A 63 -1.00 -8.18 16.33
CA ASN A 63 -0.70 -7.36 17.49
C ASN A 63 0.83 -7.29 17.71
N SER A 64 1.45 -6.18 17.25
CA SER A 64 2.90 -5.97 17.37
C SER A 64 3.38 -5.94 18.83
N LYS A 65 2.54 -5.44 19.74
CA LYS A 65 2.89 -5.40 21.16
C LYS A 65 3.01 -6.81 21.73
N GLN A 66 2.07 -7.70 21.39
CA GLN A 66 2.14 -9.10 21.82
C GLN A 66 3.34 -9.83 21.24
N VAL A 67 3.76 -9.49 20.01
CA VAL A 67 4.98 -10.03 19.40
C VAL A 67 6.21 -9.55 20.18
N GLN A 68 6.29 -8.26 20.48
CA GLN A 68 7.39 -7.68 21.28
C GLN A 68 7.44 -8.29 22.69
N GLU A 69 6.31 -8.35 23.39
CA GLU A 69 6.21 -8.93 24.74
C GLU A 69 6.61 -10.42 24.77
N ARG A 70 6.33 -11.18 23.70
CA ARG A 70 6.84 -12.57 23.61
C ARG A 70 8.34 -12.60 23.37
N HIS A 71 8.86 -11.77 22.46
CA HIS A 71 10.29 -11.67 22.21
C HIS A 71 11.07 -11.33 23.50
N ASP A 72 10.48 -10.48 24.34
CA ASP A 72 11.07 -10.04 25.61
C ASP A 72 10.72 -10.99 26.79
N LEU A 73 10.11 -12.15 26.52
CA LEU A 73 9.73 -13.17 27.51
C LEU A 73 8.77 -12.69 28.61
N ILE A 74 8.07 -11.57 28.38
CA ILE A 74 7.07 -11.01 29.29
C ILE A 74 5.75 -11.79 29.19
N ARG A 75 5.38 -12.15 27.95
CA ARG A 75 4.14 -12.88 27.63
C ARG A 75 4.40 -14.39 27.57
N LYS A 76 3.58 -15.19 28.25
CA LYS A 76 3.71 -16.67 28.28
C LYS A 76 2.86 -17.37 27.23
N GLU A 77 1.80 -16.70 26.75
CA GLU A 77 0.90 -17.25 25.74
C GLU A 77 1.66 -17.49 24.44
N ASN A 78 1.37 -18.62 23.78
CA ASN A 78 2.00 -19.02 22.52
C ASN A 78 1.23 -18.55 21.27
N TRP A 79 0.20 -17.72 21.43
CA TRP A 79 -0.62 -17.18 20.33
C TRP A 79 -0.53 -15.65 20.23
N ILE A 80 -0.73 -15.12 19.01
CA ILE A 80 -0.78 -13.68 18.72
C ILE A 80 -2.12 -13.38 18.07
N ASP A 81 -2.77 -12.32 18.54
CA ASP A 81 -3.97 -11.81 17.88
C ASP A 81 -3.62 -11.28 16.49
N ALA A 82 -4.34 -11.78 15.50
CA ALA A 82 -4.21 -11.36 14.12
C ALA A 82 -5.59 -11.17 13.50
N HIS A 83 -5.67 -10.26 12.53
CA HIS A 83 -6.88 -9.97 11.77
C HIS A 83 -6.55 -9.77 10.30
N SER A 84 -7.41 -10.29 9.42
CA SER A 84 -7.28 -10.09 7.98
C SER A 84 -8.62 -9.70 7.39
N PHE A 85 -8.56 -8.84 6.40
CA PHE A 85 -9.74 -8.38 5.67
C PHE A 85 -9.39 -8.17 4.21
N SER A 86 -10.38 -8.41 3.37
CA SER A 86 -10.29 -8.31 1.91
C SER A 86 -11.41 -7.42 1.40
N ALA A 87 -11.05 -6.37 0.65
CA ALA A 87 -11.96 -5.58 -0.16
C ALA A 87 -11.82 -5.97 -1.62
N THR A 88 -12.94 -6.33 -2.26
CA THR A 88 -12.98 -6.61 -3.69
C THR A 88 -13.56 -5.40 -4.42
N PHE A 89 -12.87 -4.94 -5.46
CA PHE A 89 -13.34 -3.85 -6.29
C PHE A 89 -14.32 -4.40 -7.33
N LEU A 90 -15.59 -4.05 -7.22
CA LEU A 90 -16.61 -4.41 -8.22
C LEU A 90 -16.24 -3.80 -9.58
N ASN A 91 -16.49 -4.53 -10.66
CA ASN A 91 -16.17 -4.13 -12.04
C ASN A 91 -14.69 -3.83 -12.33
N SER A 92 -13.77 -4.13 -11.39
CA SER A 92 -12.32 -4.00 -11.64
C SER A 92 -11.80 -5.01 -12.65
N LEU A 93 -12.54 -6.10 -12.85
CA LEU A 93 -12.37 -7.06 -13.92
C LEU A 93 -13.34 -6.72 -15.06
N GLY A 94 -13.27 -5.49 -15.57
CA GLY A 94 -13.96 -5.15 -16.81
C GLY A 94 -13.62 -6.20 -17.87
N SER A 95 -14.65 -6.86 -18.38
CA SER A 95 -14.65 -7.95 -19.38
C SER A 95 -13.32 -8.16 -20.10
N SER A 96 -12.60 -9.24 -19.78
CA SER A 96 -11.49 -9.72 -20.60
C SER A 96 -11.95 -10.43 -21.88
N GLU A 97 -13.25 -10.41 -22.19
CA GLU A 97 -13.82 -10.89 -23.45
C GLU A 97 -14.93 -9.93 -23.88
N ILE A 98 -14.69 -9.17 -24.94
CA ILE A 98 -15.78 -8.72 -25.80
C ILE A 98 -16.31 -10.00 -26.45
N LYS A 99 -17.41 -10.56 -25.95
CA LYS A 99 -18.18 -11.54 -26.71
C LYS A 99 -18.82 -10.80 -27.88
N LEU A 100 -18.17 -10.88 -29.04
CA LEU A 100 -18.83 -10.64 -30.31
C LEU A 100 -19.76 -11.84 -30.54
N SER A 101 -21.02 -11.69 -30.15
CA SER A 101 -22.11 -12.53 -30.64
C SER A 101 -22.58 -12.02 -31.99
#